data_AF-A0A3A8NNI3-F1
#
_entry.id   AF-A0A3A8NNI3-F1
#
_cell.length_a   1.000
_cell.length_b   1.000
_cell.length_c   1.000
_cell.angle_alpha   90.00
_cell.angle_beta   90.00
_cell.angle_gamma   90.00
#
_symmetry.space_group_name_H-M   'P 1'
#
loop_
_entity.id
_entity.type
_entity.pdbx_description
1 polymer ?
#
loop_
_entity_poly.entity_id
_entity_poly.type
_entity_poly.pdbx_seq_one_letter_code
_entity_poly.pdbx_strand_id
1 'polypeptide(L)' 'KMARAGVDLTLYGHIHSYYSFSNAGIPAYISGGGGAIPERFDGVGRHYLAVDVDPSVGVRDVALVRVD' A
#
# COMPACT_ATOMS: atom_id res chain seq x y z
N LYS A 1 -15.23 4.84 11.53
CA LYS A 1 -15.14 6.27 11.18
C LYS A 1 -14.19 6.55 9.99
N MET A 2 -13.91 5.59 9.09
CA MET A 2 -13.30 5.83 7.77
C MET A 2 -14.19 5.31 6.64
N ALA A 3 -14.76 4.11 6.80
CA ALA A 3 -15.79 3.57 5.88
C ALA A 3 -17.02 4.48 5.71
N ARG A 4 -17.40 5.21 6.77
CA ARG A 4 -18.52 6.18 6.71
C ARG A 4 -18.15 7.50 6.02
N ALA A 5 -16.86 7.75 5.78
CA ALA A 5 -16.36 8.98 5.18
C ALA A 5 -16.00 8.80 3.69
N GLY A 6 -16.31 7.64 3.09
CA GLY A 6 -16.02 7.37 1.68
C GLY A 6 -14.51 7.23 1.39
N VAL A 7 -13.76 6.61 2.30
CA VAL A 7 -12.33 6.34 2.06
C VAL A 7 -12.19 5.14 1.12
N ASP A 8 -11.52 5.35 -0.01
CA ASP A 8 -11.34 4.34 -1.05
C ASP A 8 -10.07 3.48 -0.84
N LEU A 9 -9.09 3.99 -0.10
CA LEU A 9 -7.79 3.36 0.09
C LEU A 9 -7.13 3.82 1.39
N THR A 10 -6.45 2.90 2.08
CA THR A 10 -5.62 3.22 3.24
C THR A 10 -4.17 2.81 3.01
N LEU A 11 -3.24 3.73 3.26
CA LEU A 11 -1.81 3.53 3.04
C LEU A 11 -1.03 3.69 4.34
N TYR A 12 -0.12 2.76 4.59
CA TYR A 12 0.70 2.68 5.79
C TYR A 12 2.17 2.45 5.40
N GLY A 13 3.07 2.73 6.32
CA GLY A 13 4.50 2.45 6.18
C GLY A 13 5.06 1.85 7.47
N HIS A 14 6.20 2.38 7.92
CA HIS A 14 6.82 2.13 9.23
C HIS A 14 7.54 0.78 9.40
N ILE A 15 6.96 -0.36 9.01
CA ILE A 15 7.53 -1.69 9.32
C ILE A 15 8.46 -2.26 8.24
N HIS A 16 8.87 -1.42 7.28
CA HIS A 16 9.88 -1.75 6.27
C HIS A 16 9.63 -3.05 5.45
N SER A 17 8.35 -3.38 5.27
CA SER A 17 7.88 -4.56 4.53
C SER A 17 6.70 -4.19 3.61
N TYR A 18 6.09 -5.19 2.97
CA TYR A 18 4.86 -5.05 2.18
C TYR A 18 3.77 -5.99 2.66
N TYR A 19 2.58 -5.43 2.90
CA TYR A 19 1.37 -6.20 3.18
C TYR A 19 0.19 -5.62 2.41
N SER A 20 -0.67 -6.51 1.91
CA SER A 20 -1.96 -6.16 1.31
C SER A 20 -3.07 -6.85 2.11
N PHE A 21 -4.04 -6.06 2.57
CA PHE A 21 -5.14 -6.52 3.42
C PHE A 21 -6.34 -5.59 3.27
N SER A 22 -7.37 -5.77 4.09
CA SER A 22 -8.51 -4.86 4.12
C SER A 22 -8.86 -4.41 5.54
N ASN A 23 -9.30 -3.17 5.66
CA ASN A 23 -9.81 -2.58 6.89
C ASN A 23 -11.30 -2.26 6.73
N ALA A 24 -12.15 -3.13 7.28
CA ALA A 24 -13.61 -3.00 7.17
C ALA A 24 -14.09 -2.87 5.70
N GLY A 25 -13.51 -3.68 4.80
CA GLY A 25 -13.83 -3.69 3.38
C GLY A 25 -13.09 -2.65 2.53
N ILE A 26 -12.29 -1.78 3.14
CA ILE A 26 -11.46 -0.81 2.41
C ILE A 26 -10.09 -1.44 2.12
N PRO A 27 -9.60 -1.43 0.87
CA PRO A 27 -8.25 -1.85 0.53
C PRO A 27 -7.20 -1.13 1.38
N ALA A 28 -6.22 -1.89 1.87
CA ALA A 28 -5.19 -1.42 2.77
C ALA A 28 -3.82 -1.98 2.36
N TYR A 29 -2.81 -1.11 2.34
CA TYR A 29 -1.44 -1.50 2.00
C TYR A 29 -0.45 -0.93 3.00
N ILE A 30 0.49 -1.77 3.44
CA ILE A 30 1.74 -1.32 4.03
C ILE A 30 2.79 -1.33 2.92
N SER A 31 3.47 -0.20 2.72
CA SER A 31 4.65 -0.10 1.84
C SER A 31 5.77 0.63 2.57
N GLY A 32 6.75 -0.16 3.04
CA GLY A 32 7.89 0.35 3.82
C GLY A 32 9.25 0.24 3.13
N GLY A 33 9.32 -0.32 1.91
CA GLY A 33 10.59 -0.66 1.25
C GLY A 33 11.34 0.48 0.55
N GLY A 34 11.15 1.74 0.95
CA GLY A 34 11.70 2.90 0.24
C GLY A 34 13.22 3.10 0.32
N GLY A 35 13.97 2.19 0.99
CA GLY A 35 15.43 2.28 1.12
C GLY A 35 15.97 2.29 2.56
N ALA A 36 15.11 2.08 3.56
CA ALA A 36 15.52 1.84 4.96
C ALA A 36 15.99 0.39 5.17
N ILE A 37 16.40 0.05 6.41
CA ILE A 37 16.81 -1.33 6.76
C ILE A 37 15.63 -2.27 6.52
N PRO A 38 15.72 -3.21 5.56
CA PRO A 38 14.58 -4.05 5.20
C PRO A 38 14.24 -5.02 6.33
N GLU A 39 12.95 -5.37 6.41
CA GLU A 39 12.51 -6.50 7.22
C GLU A 39 13.20 -7.78 6.69
N ARG A 40 13.60 -8.68 7.59
CA ARG A 40 14.34 -9.87 7.19
C ARG A 40 13.40 -11.02 6.89
N PHE A 41 13.73 -11.79 5.85
CA PHE A 41 13.03 -13.02 5.46
C PHE A 41 11.57 -12.86 5.00
N ASP A 42 11.11 -11.64 4.72
CA ASP A 42 9.77 -11.38 4.19
C ASP A 42 9.68 -11.54 2.65
N GLY A 43 10.83 -11.68 1.97
CA GLY A 43 10.92 -11.85 0.53
C GLY A 43 10.61 -10.59 -0.27
N VAL A 44 10.54 -9.42 0.38
CA VAL A 44 10.21 -8.15 -0.26
C VAL A 44 11.36 -7.17 -0.09
N GLY A 45 12.03 -6.88 -1.21
CA GLY A 45 13.12 -5.91 -1.27
C GLY A 45 12.63 -4.46 -1.37
N ARG A 46 13.50 -3.60 -1.91
CA ARG A 46 13.14 -2.20 -2.16
C ARG A 46 11.95 -2.11 -3.10
N HIS A 47 11.00 -1.24 -2.76
CA HIS A 47 9.76 -1.10 -3.52
C HIS A 47 9.03 0.21 -3.21
N TYR A 48 8.05 0.51 -4.03
CA TYR A 48 7.02 1.52 -3.80
C TYR A 48 5.67 1.04 -4.36
N LEU A 49 4.59 1.78 -4.09
CA LEU A 49 3.29 1.55 -4.70
C LEU A 49 3.04 2.54 -5.83
N ALA A 50 2.65 2.03 -6.99
CA ALA A 50 2.02 2.83 -8.03
C ALA A 50 0.50 2.76 -7.82
N VAL A 51 -0.12 3.92 -7.60
CA VAL A 51 -1.57 4.04 -7.38
C VAL A 51 -2.17 4.79 -8.56
N ASP A 52 -3.04 4.13 -9.32
CA ASP A 52 -3.80 4.75 -10.40
C ASP A 52 -5.14 5.27 -9.86
N VAL A 53 -5.43 6.54 -10.11
CA VAL A 53 -6.61 7.23 -9.58
C VAL A 53 -7.29 7.99 -10.70
N ASP A 54 -8.60 7.83 -10.82
CA ASP A 54 -9.43 8.60 -11.72
C ASP A 54 -10.49 9.39 -10.94
N PRO A 55 -10.63 10.71 -11.19
CA PRO A 55 -11.55 11.55 -10.42
C PRO A 55 -13.03 11.15 -10.48
N SER A 56 -13.45 10.42 -11.53
CA SER A 56 -14.84 10.00 -11.73
C SER A 56 -15.19 8.67 -11.07
N VAL A 57 -14.18 7.83 -10.74
CA VAL A 57 -14.40 6.48 -10.20
C VAL A 57 -13.59 6.16 -8.93
N GLY A 58 -12.62 6.99 -8.55
CA GLY A 58 -11.75 6.77 -7.40
C GLY A 58 -10.48 5.98 -7.77
N VAL A 59 -9.99 5.17 -6.83
CA VAL A 59 -8.78 4.34 -7.02
C VAL A 59 -9.10 3.20 -8.00
N ARG A 60 -8.36 3.12 -9.11
CA ARG A 60 -8.52 2.09 -10.14
C ARG A 60 -7.63 0.87 -9.92
N ASP A 61 -6.38 1.12 -9.58
CA ASP A 61 -5.38 0.07 -9.39
C ASP A 61 -4.33 0.47 -8.34
N VAL A 62 -3.77 -0.54 -7.68
CA VAL A 62 -2.64 -0.40 -6.76
C VAL A 62 -1.65 -1.52 -7.03
N ALA A 63 -0.49 -1.16 -7.59
CA ALA A 63 0.54 -2.11 -7.97
C ALA A 63 1.81 -1.96 -7.12
N LEU A 64 2.36 -3.08 -6.65
CA LEU A 64 3.69 -3.13 -6.04
C LEU A 64 4.75 -3.04 -7.13
N VAL A 65 5.60 -2.01 -7.08
CA VAL A 65 6.75 -1.87 -7.97
C VAL A 65 8.02 -2.15 -7.20
N ARG A 66 8.73 -3.22 -7.57
CA ARG A 66 10.03 -3.58 -6.99
C ARG A 66 11.15 -2.81 -7.69
N VAL A 67 12.15 -2.41 -6.92
CA VAL A 67 13.32 -1.66 -7.39
C VAL A 67 14.56 -2.48 -7.08
N ASP A 68 15.33 -2.79 -8.11
CA ASP A 68 16.55 -3.58 -8.02
C ASP A 68 17.70 -2.80 -7.40
#